data_AF-A0A7V9QZW2-F1
#
_entry.id   AF-A0A7V9QZW2-F1
#
_cell.length_a   1.000
_cell.length_b   1.000
_cell.length_c   1.000
_cell.angle_alpha   90.00
_cell.angle_beta   90.00
_cell.angle_gamma   90.00
#
_symmetry.space_group_name_H-M   'P 1'
#
loop_
_entity.id
_entity.type
_entity.pdbx_description
1 polymer ?
#
loop_
_entity_poly.entity_id
_entity_poly.type
_entity_poly.pdbx_seq_one_letter_code
_entity_poly.pdbx_strand_id
1 'polypeptide(L)'
;SDEEQEKRFQSRVSDPMRSWKFSENDLLARARWVDFSRAKDEMFVHTDLPESPWYVVEADVKRNARLNMMAHLLSTLPYVA
;
A
#
# COMPACT_ATOMS: atom_id res chain seq x y z
N SER A 1 -6.01 1.78 -6.41
CA SER A 1 -7.11 2.67 -6.85
C SER A 1 -8.25 2.68 -5.83
N ASP A 2 -9.12 3.71 -5.87
CA ASP A 2 -10.31 3.82 -5.00
C ASP A 2 -11.29 2.66 -5.16
N GLU A 3 -11.45 2.18 -6.41
CA GLU A 3 -12.34 1.06 -6.75
C GLU A 3 -11.83 -0.26 -6.15
N GLU A 4 -10.54 -0.54 -6.28
CA GLU A 4 -9.95 -1.75 -5.70
C GLU A 4 -9.93 -1.71 -4.17
N GLN A 5 -9.83 -0.52 -3.55
CA GLN A 5 -9.98 -0.38 -2.09
C GLN A 5 -11.41 -0.70 -1.65
N GLU A 6 -12.44 -0.19 -2.34
CA GLU A 6 -13.85 -0.48 -2.03
C GLU A 6 -14.16 -1.97 -2.13
N LYS A 7 -13.76 -2.58 -3.25
CA LYS A 7 -13.93 -4.01 -3.49
C LYS A 7 -13.31 -4.85 -2.38
N ARG A 8 -12.16 -4.42 -1.83
CA ARG A 8 -11.50 -5.09 -0.71
C ARG A 8 -12.25 -4.92 0.60
N PHE A 9 -12.84 -3.76 0.86
CA PHE A 9 -13.67 -3.55 2.04
C PHE A 9 -14.91 -4.43 2.00
N GLN A 10 -15.64 -4.45 0.88
CA GLN A 10 -16.80 -5.32 0.71
C GLN A 10 -16.43 -6.80 0.89
N SER A 11 -15.32 -7.25 0.30
CA SER A 11 -14.81 -8.62 0.48
C SER A 11 -14.41 -8.95 1.92
N ARG A 12 -13.99 -7.97 2.74
CA ARG A 12 -13.65 -8.20 4.15
C ARG A 12 -14.89 -8.32 5.01
N VAL A 13 -15.92 -7.53 4.72
CA VAL A 13 -17.21 -7.59 5.42
C VAL A 13 -17.93 -8.92 5.14
N SER A 14 -17.88 -9.41 3.90
CA SER A 14 -18.54 -10.67 3.52
C SER A 14 -17.78 -11.94 3.93
N ASP A 15 -16.51 -11.85 4.30
CA ASP A 15 -15.65 -13.00 4.64
C ASP A 15 -15.39 -13.06 6.16
N PRO A 16 -16.02 -14.01 6.89
CA PRO A 16 -15.86 -14.15 8.34
C PRO A 16 -14.40 -14.27 8.79
N MET A 17 -13.52 -14.88 7.97
CA MET A 17 -12.10 -15.09 8.29
C MET A 17 -11.27 -13.81 8.17
N ARG A 18 -11.79 -12.79 7.47
CA ARG A 18 -11.09 -11.51 7.21
C ARG A 18 -11.78 -10.30 7.83
N SER A 19 -12.98 -10.48 8.39
CA SER A 19 -13.79 -9.45 9.05
C SER A 19 -13.01 -8.64 10.09
N TRP A 20 -12.15 -9.30 10.88
CA TRP A 20 -11.31 -8.65 11.90
C TRP A 20 -10.31 -7.63 11.34
N LYS A 21 -10.02 -7.67 10.03
CA LYS A 21 -9.15 -6.69 9.34
C LYS A 21 -9.89 -5.43 8.90
N PHE A 22 -11.16 -5.29 9.27
CA PHE A 22 -11.99 -4.15 8.92
C PHE A 22 -12.43 -3.45 10.20
N SER A 23 -12.30 -2.13 10.20
CA SER A 23 -12.58 -1.26 11.35
C SER A 23 -13.29 0.01 10.90
N GLU A 24 -13.94 0.71 11.82
CA GLU A 24 -14.56 2.02 11.53
C GLU A 24 -13.54 3.04 11.02
N ASN A 25 -12.29 2.95 11.47
CA ASN A 25 -11.22 3.82 11.02
C ASN A 25 -10.92 3.65 9.52
N ASP A 26 -11.12 2.47 8.93
CA ASP A 26 -10.94 2.25 7.50
C ASP A 26 -11.93 3.09 6.67
N LEU A 27 -13.16 3.28 7.17
CA LEU A 27 -14.18 4.12 6.54
C LEU A 27 -13.83 5.60 6.66
N LEU A 28 -13.39 6.04 7.85
CA LEU A 28 -12.95 7.41 8.08
C LEU A 28 -11.72 7.76 7.22
N ALA A 29 -10.77 6.82 7.10
CA ALA A 29 -9.59 6.99 6.27
C ALA A 29 -9.97 7.13 4.79
N ARG A 30 -10.95 6.34 4.31
CA ARG A 30 -11.48 6.45 2.95
C ARG A 30 -12.16 7.79 2.70
N ALA A 31 -12.95 8.30 3.64
CA ALA A 31 -13.58 9.61 3.52
C ALA A 31 -12.55 10.76 3.42
N ARG A 32 -11.34 10.55 3.95
CA ARG A 32 -10.21 11.50 3.93
C ARG A 32 -9.16 11.16 2.88
N TRP A 33 -9.53 10.45 1.81
CA TRP A 33 -8.60 10.01 0.77
C TRP A 33 -7.68 11.13 0.25
N VAL A 34 -8.24 12.32 0.02
CA VAL A 34 -7.49 13.50 -0.44
C VAL A 34 -6.45 13.94 0.59
N ASP A 35 -6.80 13.99 1.87
CA ASP A 35 -5.88 14.37 2.94
C ASP A 35 -4.73 13.37 3.07
N PHE A 36 -5.04 12.07 2.99
CA PHE A 36 -4.01 11.01 3.00
C PHE A 36 -3.11 11.07 1.76
N SER A 37 -3.67 11.38 0.59
CA SER A 37 -2.90 11.54 -0.65
C SER A 37 -1.92 12.70 -0.52
N ARG A 38 -2.40 13.85 -0.03
CA ARG A 38 -1.58 15.04 0.22
C ARG A 38 -0.50 14.77 1.26
N ALA A 39 -0.84 14.13 2.37
CA ALA A 39 0.15 13.80 3.41
C ALA A 39 1.23 12.84 2.89
N LYS A 40 0.88 11.88 2.03
CA LYS A 40 1.83 10.99 1.36
C LYS A 40 2.75 11.76 0.40
N ASP A 41 2.21 12.71 -0.35
CA ASP A 41 3.01 13.55 -1.25
C ASP A 41 3.98 14.47 -0.45
N GLU A 42 3.50 15.10 0.62
CA GLU A 42 4.34 15.91 1.52
C GLU A 42 5.45 15.07 2.17
N MET A 43 5.14 13.84 2.59
CA MET A 43 6.14 12.89 3.11
C MET A 43 7.23 12.60 2.07
N PHE A 44 6.87 12.32 0.80
CA PHE A 44 7.85 12.06 -0.24
C PHE A 44 8.75 13.27 -0.50
N VAL A 45 8.17 14.48 -0.59
CA VAL A 45 8.95 15.72 -0.81
C VAL A 45 10.03 15.92 0.25
N HIS A 46 9.77 15.53 1.50
CA HIS A 46 10.69 15.80 2.61
C HIS A 46 11.58 14.61 3.01
N THR A 47 11.24 13.38 2.62
CA THR A 47 11.93 12.18 3.13
C THR A 47 12.45 11.25 2.03
N ASP A 48 12.18 11.54 0.75
CA ASP A 48 12.79 10.81 -0.37
C ASP A 48 14.21 11.34 -0.63
N LEU A 49 15.20 10.66 -0.04
CA LEU A 49 16.61 11.03 -0.12
C LEU A 49 17.40 10.02 -0.96
N PRO A 50 18.47 10.42 -1.66
CA PRO A 50 19.30 9.49 -2.47
C PRO A 50 19.84 8.29 -1.68
N GLU A 51 20.17 8.48 -0.41
CA GLU A 51 20.65 7.43 0.51
C GLU A 51 19.53 6.54 1.07
N SER A 52 18.27 7.00 1.03
CA SER A 52 17.09 6.30 1.56
C SER A 52 15.86 6.58 0.69
N PRO A 53 15.84 6.10 -0.56
CA PRO A 53 14.77 6.43 -1.51
C PRO A 53 13.47 5.70 -1.18
N TRP A 54 12.35 6.35 -1.46
CA TRP A 54 11.02 5.75 -1.46
C TRP A 54 10.70 5.12 -2.82
N TYR A 55 10.21 3.89 -2.81
CA TYR A 55 9.76 3.18 -4.02
C TYR A 55 8.25 2.99 -4.01
N VAL A 56 7.58 3.47 -5.06
CA VAL A 56 6.14 3.30 -5.24
C VAL A 56 5.86 1.97 -5.94
N VAL A 57 5.00 1.14 -5.33
CA VAL A 57 4.62 -0.17 -5.87
C VAL A 57 3.11 -0.23 -6.11
N GLU A 58 2.72 -0.46 -7.36
CA GLU A 58 1.32 -0.65 -7.74
C GLU A 58 0.72 -1.90 -7.08
N ALA A 59 -0.27 -1.68 -6.21
CA ALA A 59 -0.79 -2.69 -5.30
C ALA A 59 -2.19 -3.21 -5.65
N ASP A 60 -2.74 -2.84 -6.81
CA ASP A 60 -4.07 -3.29 -7.23
C ASP A 60 -4.10 -4.80 -7.45
N VAL A 61 -3.06 -5.38 -8.09
CA VAL A 61 -2.85 -6.84 -8.17
C VAL A 61 -1.86 -7.30 -7.10
N LYS A 62 -2.39 -7.88 -6.00
CA LYS A 62 -1.58 -8.30 -4.84
C LYS A 62 -0.40 -9.22 -5.18
N ARG A 63 -0.56 -10.15 -6.13
CA ARG A 63 0.50 -11.08 -6.52
C ARG A 63 1.68 -10.33 -7.14
N ASN A 64 1.40 -9.43 -8.08
CA ASN A 64 2.41 -8.66 -8.79
C ASN A 64 3.13 -7.70 -7.84
N ALA A 65 2.37 -7.01 -6.98
CA ALA A 65 2.95 -6.11 -5.97
C ALA A 65 3.96 -6.83 -5.07
N ARG A 66 3.63 -8.04 -4.61
CA ARG A 66 4.52 -8.87 -3.77
C ARG A 66 5.77 -9.30 -4.53
N LEU A 67 5.61 -9.81 -5.75
CA LEU A 67 6.73 -10.26 -6.57
C LEU A 67 7.68 -9.10 -6.93
N ASN A 68 7.12 -7.96 -7.33
CA ASN A 68 7.91 -6.78 -7.68
C ASN A 68 8.66 -6.23 -6.46
N MET A 69 8.01 -6.15 -5.30
CA MET A 69 8.67 -5.71 -4.07
C MET A 69 9.81 -6.65 -3.66
N MET A 70 9.58 -7.97 -3.70
CA MET A 70 10.62 -8.96 -3.39
C MET A 70 11.78 -8.89 -4.40
N ALA A 71 11.48 -8.81 -5.69
CA ALA A 71 12.49 -8.70 -6.75
C ALA A 71 13.32 -7.42 -6.63
N HIS A 72 12.66 -6.29 -6.36
CA HIS A 72 13.35 -5.02 -6.14
C HIS A 72 14.27 -5.10 -4.91
N LEU A 73 13.76 -5.56 -3.76
CA LEU A 73 14.56 -5.71 -2.55
C LEU A 73 15.80 -6.58 -2.78
N LEU A 74 15.63 -7.75 -3.39
CA LEU A 74 16.73 -8.66 -3.71
C LEU A 74 17.74 -8.02 -4.67
N SER A 75 17.31 -7.20 -5.63
CA SER A 75 18.22 -6.50 -6.55
C SER A 75 19.07 -5.42 -5.87
N THR A 76 18.65 -4.91 -4.72
CA THR A 76 19.37 -3.86 -3.98
C THR A 76 20.41 -4.42 -3.00
N LEU A 77 20.30 -5.71 -2.65
CA LEU A 77 21.18 -6.34 -1.69
C LEU A 77 22.26 -7.15 -2.41
N PRO A 78 23.55 -6.99 -2.05
CA PRO A 78 24.59 -7.87 -2.52
C PRO A 78 24.51 -9.19 -1.75
N TYR A 79 23.78 -10.18 -2.29
CA TYR A 79 23.72 -11.53 -1.75
C TYR A 79 24.27 -12.55 -2.76
N VAL A 80 24.85 -13.63 -2.25
CA VAL A 80 25.32 -14.75 -3.08
C VAL A 80 24.13 -15.68 -3.33
N ALA A 81 23.86 -15.97 -4.60
CA ALA A 81 22.80 -16.90 -5.01
C ALA A 81 23.20 -18.37 -4.78
#